data_AF-A0A7S6W235-F1
#
_entry.id   AF-A0A7S6W235-F1
#
_cell.length_a   1.000
_cell.length_b   1.000
_cell.length_c   1.000
_cell.angle_alpha   90.00
_cell.angle_beta   90.00
_cell.angle_gamma   90.00
#
_symmetry.space_group_name_H-M   'P 1'
#
loop_
_entity.id
_entity.type
_entity.pdbx_description
1 polymer ?
#
loop_
_entity_poly.entity_id
_entity_poly.type
_entity_poly.pdbx_seq_one_letter_code
_entity_poly.pdbx_strand_id
1 'polypeptide(L)'
;MLYGLLYAVFRFISKKSWSWLCHGLSFIVLYSTVLAIFFSSSFLQIKEFQLTHPNWILADQVQINQVEIDDYRHRRSLQYAYTRAQYQYMLNEQISTGVADKLDPQYMLWFLETSQDLKVRAALKTEHAIHQQQYSVYVNTQNPNQSRFFLNQDYFELRNSGFAWLIYGLQMLSLVLVLIVVILLWDAFSDSKESKTAKKSKTKPKAKV
;
A
#
# COMPACT_ATOMS: atom_id res chain seq x y z
N MET A 1 38.95 31.33 11.08
CA MET A 1 37.87 32.09 10.38
C MET A 1 37.03 31.22 9.44
N LEU A 2 37.61 30.29 8.67
CA LEU A 2 36.85 29.41 7.75
C LEU A 2 35.76 28.55 8.42
N TYR A 3 36.04 28.01 9.62
CA TYR A 3 35.10 27.18 10.38
C TYR A 3 33.86 27.95 10.89
N GLY A 4 34.05 29.21 11.26
CA GLY A 4 32.95 30.08 11.70
C GLY A 4 32.03 30.46 10.54
N LEU A 5 32.59 30.63 9.34
CA LEU A 5 31.83 30.93 8.13
C LEU A 5 31.04 29.71 7.66
N LEU A 6 31.63 28.51 7.69
CA LEU A 6 30.93 27.25 7.40
C LEU A 6 29.83 26.95 8.42
N TYR A 7 30.07 27.18 9.71
CA TYR A 7 29.05 27.02 10.75
C TYR A 7 27.91 28.03 10.60
N ALA A 8 28.20 29.30 10.29
CA ALA A 8 27.19 30.32 10.04
C ALA A 8 26.36 30.04 8.78
N VAL A 9 26.98 29.58 7.69
CA VAL A 9 26.30 29.15 6.45
C VAL A 9 25.43 27.92 6.72
N PHE A 10 25.93 26.91 7.44
CA PHE A 10 25.15 25.75 7.85
C PHE A 10 23.97 26.13 8.77
N ARG A 11 24.15 27.09 9.67
CA ARG A 11 23.08 27.57 10.58
C ARG A 11 22.04 28.44 9.86
N PHE A 12 22.46 29.22 8.87
CA PHE A 12 21.59 30.07 8.05
C PHE A 12 20.77 29.23 7.05
N ILE A 13 21.42 28.24 6.41
CA ILE A 13 20.75 27.24 5.58
C ILE A 13 19.84 26.36 6.45
N SER A 14 20.29 25.87 7.62
CA SER A 14 19.48 24.98 8.46
C SER A 14 18.31 25.64 9.20
N LYS A 15 18.26 26.96 9.40
CA LYS A 15 17.07 27.60 10.00
C LYS A 15 16.02 27.98 8.96
N LYS A 16 16.43 28.46 7.79
CA LYS A 16 15.50 28.89 6.73
C LYS A 16 15.14 27.74 5.79
N SER A 17 16.09 26.92 5.36
CA SER A 17 15.80 25.75 4.51
C SER A 17 15.01 24.66 5.25
N TRP A 18 15.28 24.45 6.54
CA TRP A 18 14.54 23.43 7.33
C TRP A 18 13.05 23.76 7.45
N SER A 19 12.67 25.04 7.58
CA SER A 19 11.25 25.42 7.56
C SER A 19 10.60 25.08 6.22
N TRP A 20 11.25 25.37 5.10
CA TRP A 20 10.70 25.09 3.76
C TRP A 20 10.68 23.59 3.46
N LEU A 21 11.68 22.84 3.92
CA LEU A 21 11.71 21.39 3.85
C LEU A 21 10.61 20.77 4.73
N CYS A 22 10.38 21.27 5.94
CA CYS A 22 9.28 20.82 6.78
C CYS A 22 7.92 21.15 6.17
N HIS A 23 7.75 22.36 5.60
CA HIS A 23 6.51 22.72 4.90
C HIS A 23 6.31 21.85 3.66
N GLY A 24 7.33 21.66 2.83
CA GLY A 24 7.28 20.77 1.66
C GLY A 24 6.94 19.33 2.04
N LEU A 25 7.60 18.79 3.07
CA LEU A 25 7.30 17.46 3.61
C LEU A 25 5.85 17.38 4.12
N SER A 26 5.37 18.41 4.83
CA SER A 26 3.99 18.44 5.33
C SER A 26 2.96 18.45 4.20
N PHE A 27 3.23 19.19 3.11
CA PHE A 27 2.37 19.17 1.92
C PHE A 27 2.38 17.80 1.24
N ILE A 28 3.54 17.17 1.11
CA ILE A 28 3.66 15.81 0.54
C ILE A 28 2.86 14.82 1.39
N VAL A 29 3.03 14.84 2.71
CA VAL A 29 2.31 13.96 3.63
C VAL A 29 0.80 14.20 3.50
N LEU A 30 0.35 15.45 3.57
CA LEU A 30 -1.07 15.80 3.44
C LEU A 30 -1.65 15.34 2.10
N TYR A 31 -0.95 15.62 1.00
CA TYR A 31 -1.38 15.21 -0.34
C TYR A 31 -1.44 13.69 -0.48
N SER A 32 -0.42 12.97 0.00
CA SER A 32 -0.42 11.50 0.02
C SER A 32 -1.54 10.93 0.89
N THR A 33 -1.86 11.56 2.02
CA THR A 33 -2.99 11.16 2.86
C THR A 33 -4.32 11.36 2.13
N VAL A 34 -4.52 12.49 1.46
CA VAL A 34 -5.74 12.74 0.68
C VAL A 34 -5.87 11.74 -0.47
N LEU A 35 -4.79 11.45 -1.20
CA LEU A 35 -4.79 10.44 -2.24
C LEU A 35 -5.08 9.04 -1.69
N ALA A 36 -4.49 8.68 -0.54
CA ALA A 36 -4.79 7.42 0.13
C ALA A 36 -6.29 7.36 0.49
N ILE A 37 -6.84 8.44 1.05
CA ILE A 37 -8.26 8.53 1.38
C ILE A 37 -9.14 8.29 0.15
N PHE A 38 -8.78 8.93 -0.95
CA PHE A 38 -9.52 8.85 -2.20
C PHE A 38 -9.49 7.44 -2.81
N PHE A 39 -8.31 6.86 -2.96
CA PHE A 39 -8.15 5.53 -3.57
C PHE A 39 -8.65 4.38 -2.70
N SER A 40 -8.65 4.53 -1.39
CA SER A 40 -9.14 3.48 -0.48
C SER A 40 -10.64 3.52 -0.22
N SER A 41 -11.36 4.50 -0.76
CA SER A 41 -12.82 4.59 -0.61
C SER A 41 -13.53 4.17 -1.90
N SER A 42 -14.19 3.01 -1.86
CA SER A 42 -15.02 2.53 -2.99
C SER A 42 -16.13 3.53 -3.35
N PHE A 43 -16.69 4.21 -2.34
CA PHE A 43 -17.68 5.28 -2.56
C PHE A 43 -17.12 6.42 -3.42
N LEU A 44 -15.91 6.91 -3.11
CA LEU A 44 -15.29 7.99 -3.88
C LEU A 44 -14.95 7.55 -5.30
N GLN A 45 -14.48 6.31 -5.49
CA GLN A 45 -14.22 5.75 -6.82
C GLN A 45 -15.51 5.68 -7.68
N ILE A 46 -16.63 5.24 -7.09
CA ILE A 46 -17.92 5.19 -7.78
C ILE A 46 -18.39 6.61 -8.13
N LYS A 47 -18.25 7.58 -7.21
CA LYS A 47 -18.63 8.97 -7.46
C LYS A 47 -17.80 9.62 -8.55
N GLU A 48 -16.49 9.42 -8.55
CA GLU A 48 -15.61 9.85 -9.62
C GLU A 48 -16.02 9.22 -10.96
N PHE A 49 -16.31 7.92 -10.96
CA PHE A 49 -16.78 7.22 -12.16
C PHE A 49 -18.06 7.85 -12.71
N GLN A 50 -19.08 8.06 -11.87
CA GLN A 50 -20.33 8.72 -12.27
C GLN A 50 -20.10 10.11 -12.85
N LEU A 51 -19.19 10.90 -12.26
CA LEU A 51 -18.87 12.25 -12.73
C LEU A 51 -18.12 12.25 -14.08
N THR A 52 -17.21 11.30 -14.27
CA THR A 52 -16.38 11.21 -15.48
C THR A 52 -17.06 10.47 -16.62
N HIS A 53 -18.10 9.69 -16.32
CA HIS A 53 -18.82 8.84 -17.27
C HIS A 53 -20.34 9.13 -17.23
N PRO A 54 -20.79 10.33 -17.62
CA PRO A 54 -22.19 10.73 -17.49
C PRO A 54 -23.17 9.89 -18.33
N ASN A 55 -22.69 9.25 -19.39
CA ASN A 55 -23.50 8.36 -20.25
C ASN A 55 -23.68 6.96 -19.65
N TRP A 56 -23.15 6.70 -18.46
CA TRP A 56 -23.26 5.41 -17.80
C TRP A 56 -24.38 5.45 -16.77
N ILE A 57 -25.27 4.47 -16.85
CA ILE A 57 -26.42 4.34 -15.97
C ILE A 57 -26.33 3.06 -15.17
N LEU A 58 -26.98 3.03 -14.01
CA LEU A 58 -27.06 1.84 -13.18
C LEU A 58 -27.95 0.79 -13.86
N ALA A 59 -27.54 -0.48 -13.86
CA ALA A 59 -28.38 -1.58 -14.33
C ALA A 59 -29.50 -1.90 -13.32
N ASP A 60 -30.69 -2.23 -13.82
CA ASP A 60 -31.87 -2.47 -12.98
C ASP A 60 -31.82 -3.82 -12.25
N GLN A 61 -31.37 -4.86 -12.94
CA GLN A 61 -31.25 -6.20 -12.41
C GLN A 61 -29.88 -6.76 -12.74
N VAL A 62 -29.21 -7.30 -11.73
CA VAL A 62 -27.88 -7.88 -11.85
C VAL A 62 -27.86 -9.22 -11.15
N GLN A 63 -27.50 -10.27 -11.89
CA GLN A 63 -27.32 -11.61 -11.37
C GLN A 63 -25.85 -12.00 -11.49
N ILE A 64 -25.25 -12.43 -10.39
CA ILE A 64 -23.86 -12.91 -10.39
C ILE A 64 -23.89 -14.41 -10.66
N ASN A 65 -23.23 -14.83 -11.75
CA ASN A 65 -23.25 -16.22 -12.20
C ASN A 65 -22.07 -17.00 -11.63
N GLN A 66 -20.89 -16.39 -11.66
CA GLN A 66 -19.66 -17.05 -11.23
C GLN A 66 -18.69 -16.03 -10.63
N VAL A 67 -18.01 -16.44 -9.57
CA VAL A 67 -16.97 -15.67 -8.89
C VAL A 67 -15.75 -16.55 -8.78
N GLU A 68 -14.60 -16.02 -9.21
CA GLU A 68 -13.31 -16.69 -9.11
C GLU A 68 -12.32 -15.76 -8.40
N ILE A 69 -11.44 -16.35 -7.59
CA ILE A 69 -10.35 -15.63 -6.94
C ILE A 69 -9.04 -16.06 -7.57
N ASP A 70 -8.29 -15.09 -8.05
CA ASP A 70 -6.98 -15.31 -8.66
C ASP A 70 -5.92 -14.46 -7.96
N ASP A 71 -4.65 -14.77 -8.19
CA ASP A 71 -3.53 -13.99 -7.68
C ASP A 71 -2.59 -13.55 -8.79
N TYR A 72 -2.12 -12.32 -8.66
CA TYR A 72 -1.05 -11.81 -9.49
C TYR A 72 0.27 -11.87 -8.72
N ARG A 73 1.21 -12.68 -9.24
CA ARG A 73 2.56 -12.78 -8.70
C ARG A 73 3.58 -12.47 -9.80
N HIS A 74 4.24 -11.32 -9.67
CA HIS A 74 5.36 -10.97 -10.54
C HIS A 74 6.60 -10.62 -9.72
N ARG A 75 7.78 -11.03 -10.21
CA ARG A 75 9.05 -10.98 -9.46
C ARG A 75 9.45 -9.57 -8.97
N ARG A 76 8.90 -8.52 -9.58
CA ARG A 76 9.20 -7.11 -9.30
C ARG A 76 7.98 -6.29 -8.84
N SER A 77 6.83 -6.92 -8.65
CA SER A 77 5.62 -6.23 -8.21
C SER A 77 5.22 -6.68 -6.80
N LEU A 78 4.54 -5.80 -6.09
CA LEU A 78 3.77 -6.19 -4.91
C LEU A 78 2.76 -7.27 -5.34
N GLN A 79 2.72 -8.37 -4.58
CA GLN A 79 1.76 -9.43 -4.80
C GLN A 79 0.36 -8.98 -4.38
N TYR A 80 -0.65 -9.39 -5.13
CA TYR A 80 -2.04 -9.15 -4.79
C TYR A 80 -2.94 -10.29 -5.25
N ALA A 81 -4.04 -10.51 -4.52
CA ALA A 81 -5.14 -11.34 -4.98
C ALA A 81 -6.27 -10.45 -5.51
N TYR A 82 -7.09 -10.94 -6.41
CA TYR A 82 -8.20 -10.18 -6.96
C TYR A 82 -9.36 -11.09 -7.31
N THR A 83 -10.53 -10.49 -7.43
CA THR A 83 -11.75 -11.20 -7.79
C THR A 83 -12.04 -11.01 -9.27
N ARG A 84 -12.44 -12.09 -9.95
CA ARG A 84 -13.08 -12.07 -11.26
C ARG A 84 -14.54 -12.47 -11.09
N ALA A 85 -15.46 -11.69 -11.63
CA ALA A 85 -16.88 -11.98 -11.58
C ALA A 85 -17.48 -12.01 -12.99
N GLN A 86 -18.24 -13.06 -13.27
CA GLN A 86 -19.13 -13.13 -14.41
C GLN A 86 -20.54 -12.84 -13.93
N TYR A 87 -21.23 -11.93 -14.60
CA TYR A 87 -22.55 -11.48 -14.20
C TYR A 87 -23.42 -11.21 -15.42
N GLN A 88 -24.71 -11.31 -15.22
CA GLN A 88 -25.73 -10.88 -16.16
C GLN A 88 -26.38 -9.61 -15.65
N TYR A 89 -26.76 -8.75 -16.57
CA TYR A 89 -27.50 -7.54 -16.26
C TYR A 89 -28.56 -7.28 -17.31
N MET A 90 -29.64 -6.62 -16.89
CA MET A 90 -30.71 -6.20 -17.76
C MET A 90 -30.61 -4.70 -18.03
N LEU A 91 -30.71 -4.33 -19.31
CA LEU A 91 -30.89 -2.95 -19.75
C LEU A 91 -31.92 -2.91 -20.87
N ASN A 92 -32.96 -2.08 -20.75
CA ASN A 92 -34.03 -1.96 -21.74
C ASN A 92 -34.62 -3.33 -22.17
N GLU A 93 -34.90 -4.19 -21.19
CA GLU A 93 -35.42 -5.57 -21.40
C GLU A 93 -34.47 -6.54 -22.13
N GLN A 94 -33.24 -6.11 -22.46
CA GLN A 94 -32.20 -6.98 -23.01
C GLN A 94 -31.27 -7.49 -21.89
N ILE A 95 -31.08 -8.81 -21.86
CA ILE A 95 -30.14 -9.46 -20.95
C ILE A 95 -28.78 -9.53 -21.63
N SER A 96 -27.77 -8.96 -21.00
CA SER A 96 -26.38 -8.99 -21.44
C SER A 96 -25.49 -9.64 -20.37
N THR A 97 -24.35 -10.19 -20.79
CA THR A 97 -23.36 -10.77 -19.88
C THR A 97 -22.12 -9.88 -19.84
N GLY A 98 -21.64 -9.61 -18.63
CA GLY A 98 -20.41 -8.88 -18.37
C GLY A 98 -19.38 -9.76 -17.66
N VAL A 99 -18.11 -9.44 -17.88
CA VAL A 99 -16.99 -10.02 -17.13
C VAL A 99 -16.22 -8.87 -16.51
N ALA A 100 -16.15 -8.86 -15.19
CA ALA A 100 -15.33 -7.93 -14.44
C ALA A 100 -14.06 -8.65 -13.99
N ASP A 101 -12.92 -8.16 -14.48
CA ASP A 101 -11.60 -8.63 -14.08
C ASP A 101 -10.99 -7.66 -13.06
N LYS A 102 -10.20 -8.20 -12.13
CA LYS A 102 -9.52 -7.42 -11.09
C LYS A 102 -10.43 -6.56 -10.22
N LEU A 103 -11.56 -7.12 -9.80
CA LEU A 103 -12.39 -6.53 -8.77
C LEU A 103 -11.64 -6.54 -7.44
N ASP A 104 -11.57 -5.35 -6.83
CA ASP A 104 -11.15 -5.14 -5.45
C ASP A 104 -9.81 -5.83 -5.06
N PRO A 105 -8.72 -5.49 -5.76
CA PRO A 105 -7.42 -6.11 -5.53
C PRO A 105 -6.95 -5.96 -4.08
N GLN A 106 -6.59 -7.09 -3.48
CA GLN A 106 -6.05 -7.21 -2.13
C GLN A 106 -4.53 -7.28 -2.19
N TYR A 107 -3.89 -6.11 -2.06
CA TYR A 107 -2.44 -6.02 -2.02
C TYR A 107 -1.86 -6.45 -0.67
N MET A 108 -0.64 -6.98 -0.75
CA MET A 108 0.18 -7.31 0.42
C MET A 108 0.47 -6.05 1.23
N LEU A 109 0.06 -6.02 2.50
CA LEU A 109 0.41 -4.94 3.42
C LEU A 109 1.62 -5.32 4.26
N TRP A 110 1.74 -6.58 4.65
CA TRP A 110 2.83 -7.06 5.49
C TRP A 110 3.71 -8.03 4.72
N PHE A 111 5.03 -7.92 4.87
CA PHE A 111 5.98 -8.80 4.17
C PHE A 111 5.81 -10.31 4.47
N LEU A 112 5.10 -10.66 5.55
CA LEU A 112 4.84 -12.04 5.97
C LEU A 112 3.58 -12.64 5.34
N GLU A 113 2.75 -11.85 4.68
CA GLU A 113 1.51 -12.35 4.07
C GLU A 113 1.81 -13.24 2.87
N THR A 114 1.08 -14.35 2.78
CA THR A 114 1.18 -15.29 1.67
C THR A 114 0.11 -15.01 0.62
N SER A 115 0.28 -15.58 -0.58
CA SER A 115 -0.77 -15.54 -1.61
C SER A 115 -2.11 -16.06 -1.08
N GLN A 116 -2.06 -17.14 -0.32
CA GLN A 116 -3.26 -17.80 0.18
C GLN A 116 -4.02 -16.89 1.15
N ASP A 117 -3.32 -16.14 2.00
CA ASP A 117 -3.93 -15.16 2.90
C ASP A 117 -4.68 -14.07 2.13
N LEU A 118 -4.08 -13.59 1.04
CA LEU A 118 -4.69 -12.59 0.16
C LEU A 118 -5.91 -13.15 -0.58
N LYS A 119 -5.83 -14.40 -1.07
CA LYS A 119 -6.97 -15.08 -1.72
C LYS A 119 -8.13 -15.28 -0.76
N VAL A 120 -7.86 -15.77 0.44
CA VAL A 120 -8.90 -15.98 1.47
C VAL A 120 -9.55 -14.64 1.84
N ARG A 121 -8.77 -13.56 1.96
CA ARG A 121 -9.32 -12.22 2.19
C ARG A 121 -10.20 -11.75 1.03
N ALA A 122 -9.73 -11.85 -0.21
CA ALA A 122 -10.48 -11.46 -1.39
C ALA A 122 -11.80 -12.25 -1.50
N ALA A 123 -11.76 -13.56 -1.22
CA ALA A 123 -12.93 -14.43 -1.17
C ALA A 123 -13.95 -13.96 -0.12
N LEU A 124 -13.55 -13.87 1.15
CA LEU A 124 -14.44 -13.47 2.25
C LEU A 124 -15.07 -12.10 2.00
N LYS A 125 -14.27 -11.17 1.48
CA LYS A 125 -14.70 -9.81 1.20
C LYS A 125 -15.72 -9.74 0.08
N THR A 126 -15.46 -10.47 -1.00
CA THR A 126 -16.37 -10.56 -2.15
C THR A 126 -17.66 -11.25 -1.75
N GLU A 127 -17.57 -12.39 -1.07
CA GLU A 127 -18.73 -13.15 -0.57
C GLU A 127 -19.60 -12.27 0.33
N HIS A 128 -19.00 -11.53 1.25
CA HIS A 128 -19.72 -10.62 2.12
C HIS A 128 -20.44 -9.52 1.32
N ALA A 129 -19.76 -8.86 0.38
CA ALA A 129 -20.36 -7.80 -0.42
C ALA A 129 -21.50 -8.32 -1.32
N ILE A 130 -21.37 -9.53 -1.87
CA ILE A 130 -22.42 -10.16 -2.67
C ILE A 130 -23.63 -10.52 -1.79
N HIS A 131 -23.40 -11.15 -0.64
CA HIS A 131 -24.48 -11.54 0.28
C HIS A 131 -25.25 -10.34 0.82
N GLN A 132 -24.57 -9.21 1.05
CA GLN A 132 -25.19 -7.97 1.51
C GLN A 132 -25.77 -7.12 0.36
N GLN A 133 -25.73 -7.60 -0.89
CA GLN A 133 -26.13 -6.85 -2.08
C GLN A 133 -25.41 -5.49 -2.22
N GLN A 134 -24.19 -5.42 -1.70
CA GLN A 134 -23.32 -4.26 -1.72
C GLN A 134 -22.47 -4.22 -3.00
N TYR A 135 -23.15 -4.12 -4.14
CA TYR A 135 -22.50 -4.00 -5.45
C TYR A 135 -23.32 -3.15 -6.41
N SER A 136 -22.68 -2.63 -7.44
CA SER A 136 -23.35 -1.89 -8.50
C SER A 136 -22.73 -2.20 -9.85
N VAL A 137 -23.57 -2.27 -10.87
CA VAL A 137 -23.14 -2.40 -12.27
C VAL A 137 -23.60 -1.18 -13.03
N TYR A 138 -22.66 -0.50 -13.66
CA TYR A 138 -22.94 0.58 -14.58
C TYR A 138 -22.80 0.09 -16.00
N VAL A 139 -23.69 0.53 -16.88
CA VAL A 139 -23.72 0.18 -18.29
C VAL A 139 -23.65 1.45 -19.13
N ASN A 140 -22.86 1.42 -20.19
CA ASN A 140 -22.75 2.54 -21.11
C ASN A 140 -23.99 2.59 -22.03
N THR A 141 -24.76 3.67 -21.96
CA THR A 141 -25.95 3.86 -22.82
C THR A 141 -25.61 3.95 -24.30
N GLN A 142 -24.40 4.40 -24.65
CA GLN A 142 -23.95 4.51 -26.05
C GLN A 142 -23.42 3.18 -26.59
N ASN A 143 -22.98 2.29 -25.71
CA ASN A 143 -22.49 0.97 -26.08
C ASN A 143 -22.89 -0.06 -25.00
N PRO A 144 -24.08 -0.66 -25.12
CA PRO A 144 -24.63 -1.57 -24.11
C PRO A 144 -23.77 -2.80 -23.82
N ASN A 145 -22.80 -3.14 -24.68
CA ASN A 145 -21.87 -4.24 -24.43
C ASN A 145 -20.78 -3.88 -23.39
N GLN A 146 -20.65 -2.59 -23.04
CA GLN A 146 -19.71 -2.11 -22.04
C GLN A 146 -20.41 -1.96 -20.69
N SER A 147 -19.92 -2.72 -19.72
CA SER A 147 -20.38 -2.69 -18.34
C SER A 147 -19.20 -2.62 -17.39
N ARG A 148 -19.44 -2.05 -16.21
CA ARG A 148 -18.43 -1.92 -15.16
C ARG A 148 -19.06 -2.27 -13.83
N PHE A 149 -18.48 -3.26 -13.19
CA PHE A 149 -18.91 -3.78 -11.90
C PHE A 149 -18.09 -3.13 -10.80
N PHE A 150 -18.76 -2.72 -9.73
CA PHE A 150 -18.16 -2.18 -8.52
C PHE A 150 -18.68 -2.93 -7.30
N LEU A 151 -17.80 -3.17 -6.33
CA LEU A 151 -18.18 -3.60 -4.99
C LEU A 151 -18.37 -2.34 -4.13
N ASN A 152 -19.58 -2.13 -3.63
CA ASN A 152 -19.97 -0.94 -2.87
C ASN A 152 -19.70 -1.17 -1.39
N GLN A 153 -18.43 -1.14 -1.02
CA GLN A 153 -18.05 -1.33 0.38
C GLN A 153 -18.02 0.00 1.11
N ASP A 154 -18.63 0.02 2.30
CA ASP A 154 -18.78 1.24 3.11
C ASP A 154 -17.52 1.58 3.93
N TYR A 155 -16.48 0.73 3.87
CA TYR A 155 -15.28 0.87 4.69
C TYR A 155 -14.04 1.23 3.89
N PHE A 156 -13.12 1.87 4.60
CA PHE A 156 -11.85 2.36 4.08
C PHE A 156 -10.84 1.22 3.91
N GLU A 157 -10.52 0.87 2.66
CA GLU A 157 -9.64 -0.25 2.34
C GLU A 157 -8.24 0.24 1.93
N LEU A 158 -7.32 0.30 2.89
CA LEU A 158 -5.92 0.66 2.62
C LEU A 158 -5.25 -0.27 1.61
N ARG A 159 -5.66 -1.55 1.58
CA ARG A 159 -5.11 -2.56 0.67
C ARG A 159 -5.39 -2.26 -0.78
N ASN A 160 -6.58 -1.79 -1.11
CA ASN A 160 -7.02 -1.54 -2.50
C ASN A 160 -6.41 -0.25 -3.11
N SER A 161 -5.41 0.35 -2.46
CA SER A 161 -4.81 1.60 -2.90
C SER A 161 -3.31 1.46 -3.13
N GLY A 162 -2.75 2.42 -3.88
CA GLY A 162 -1.30 2.61 -3.98
C GLY A 162 -0.61 2.82 -2.63
N PHE A 163 -1.35 3.04 -1.54
CA PHE A 163 -0.80 3.16 -0.20
C PHE A 163 -0.19 1.85 0.31
N ALA A 164 -0.65 0.69 -0.16
CA ALA A 164 -0.03 -0.60 0.18
C ALA A 164 1.45 -0.64 -0.23
N TRP A 165 1.80 -0.07 -1.39
CA TRP A 165 3.19 0.08 -1.83
C TRP A 165 4.02 0.98 -0.92
N LEU A 166 3.44 2.07 -0.43
CA LEU A 166 4.10 2.98 0.50
C LEU A 166 4.39 2.29 1.83
N ILE A 167 3.39 1.61 2.40
CA ILE A 167 3.55 0.84 3.64
C ILE A 167 4.64 -0.23 3.47
N TYR A 168 4.59 -0.98 2.36
CA TYR A 168 5.60 -1.99 2.07
C TYR A 168 7.02 -1.39 1.95
N GLY A 169 7.16 -0.25 1.25
CA GLY A 169 8.43 0.46 1.15
C GLY A 169 8.98 0.92 2.50
N LEU A 170 8.11 1.45 3.38
CA LEU A 170 8.48 1.85 4.74
C LEU A 170 8.94 0.65 5.60
N GLN A 171 8.32 -0.52 5.44
CA GLN A 171 8.74 -1.74 6.13
C GLN A 171 10.16 -2.15 5.71
N MET A 172 10.44 -2.16 4.40
CA MET A 172 11.77 -2.50 3.89
C MET A 172 12.84 -1.52 4.37
N LEU A 173 12.54 -0.21 4.38
CA LEU A 173 13.43 0.81 4.93
C LEU A 173 13.70 0.56 6.42
N SER A 174 12.66 0.25 7.18
CA SER A 174 12.77 -0.02 8.62
C SER A 174 13.65 -1.24 8.91
N LEU A 175 13.53 -2.30 8.11
CA LEU A 175 14.39 -3.49 8.23
C LEU A 175 15.87 -3.15 7.98
N VAL A 176 16.16 -2.34 6.96
CA VAL A 176 17.54 -1.89 6.68
C VAL A 176 18.09 -1.05 7.84
N LEU A 177 17.29 -0.14 8.39
CA LEU A 177 17.71 0.68 9.53
C LEU A 177 18.00 -0.16 10.78
N VAL A 178 17.15 -1.14 11.08
CA VAL A 178 17.39 -2.09 12.19
C VAL A 178 18.70 -2.85 11.97
N LEU A 179 18.95 -3.32 10.74
CA LEU A 179 20.17 -4.06 10.41
C LEU A 179 21.43 -3.18 10.58
N ILE A 180 21.38 -1.92 10.16
CA ILE A 180 22.48 -0.96 10.40
C ILE A 180 22.73 -0.76 11.89
N VAL A 181 21.67 -0.57 12.69
CA VAL A 181 21.81 -0.41 14.15
C VAL A 181 22.41 -1.65 14.79
N VAL A 182 22.00 -2.85 14.38
CA VAL A 182 22.56 -4.11 14.88
C VAL A 182 24.05 -4.24 14.55
N ILE A 183 24.48 -3.89 13.34
CA ILE A 183 25.90 -3.89 12.95
C ILE A 183 26.70 -2.91 13.81
N LEU A 184 26.22 -1.67 13.95
CA LEU A 184 26.91 -0.64 14.75
C LEU A 184 27.03 -1.06 16.23
N LEU A 185 25.99 -1.67 16.79
CA LEU A 185 26.02 -2.21 18.15
C LEU A 185 27.00 -3.38 18.25
N TRP A 186 26.99 -4.30 17.28
CA TRP A 186 27.90 -5.44 17.25
C TRP A 186 29.37 -5.02 17.23
N ASP A 187 29.71 -4.02 16.39
CA ASP A 187 31.05 -3.46 16.31
C ASP A 187 31.45 -2.79 17.64
N ALA A 188 30.58 -1.95 18.21
CA ALA A 188 30.83 -1.31 19.50
C ALA A 188 31.02 -2.33 20.65
N PHE A 189 30.29 -3.44 20.64
CA PHE A 189 30.47 -4.54 21.60
C PHE A 189 31.77 -5.31 21.37
N SER A 190 32.20 -5.47 20.12
CA SER A 190 33.44 -6.16 19.76
C SER A 190 34.66 -5.35 20.18
N ASP A 191 34.69 -4.05 19.90
CA ASP A 191 35.75 -3.13 20.33
C ASP A 191 35.88 -3.05 21.86
N SER A 192 34.74 -3.09 22.57
CA SER A 192 34.69 -3.14 24.03
C SER A 192 35.35 -4.41 24.61
N LYS A 193 35.24 -5.55 23.92
CA LYS A 193 35.90 -6.80 24.35
C LYS A 193 37.40 -6.75 24.13
N GLU A 194 37.87 -6.23 23.00
CA GLU A 194 39.30 -6.13 22.69
C GLU A 194 40.04 -5.16 23.62
N SER A 195 39.42 -4.02 23.97
CA SER A 195 40.02 -3.08 24.92
C SER A 195 40.19 -3.67 26.32
N LYS A 196 39.26 -4.51 26.77
CA LYS A 196 39.33 -5.19 28.09
C LYS A 196 40.39 -6.29 28.13
N THR A 197 40.57 -7.06 27.06
CA THR A 197 41.61 -8.10 26.99
C THR A 197 43.01 -7.49 26.90
N ALA A 198 43.20 -6.42 26.13
CA ALA A 198 44.47 -5.71 26.03
C ALA A 198 44.91 -5.07 27.37
N LYS A 199 43.96 -4.56 28.17
CA LYS A 199 44.26 -3.99 29.49
C LYS A 199 44.66 -5.06 30.53
N LYS A 200 44.11 -6.28 30.41
CA LYS A 200 44.39 -7.42 31.30
C LYS A 200 45.74 -8.10 31.00
N SER A 201 46.23 -8.04 29.75
CA SER A 201 47.58 -8.57 29.42
C SER A 201 48.71 -7.68 29.93
N LYS A 202 48.51 -6.35 29.94
CA LYS A 202 49.51 -5.38 30.44
C LYS A 202 49.68 -5.36 31.96
N THR A 203 48.74 -5.93 32.72
CA THR A 203 48.76 -5.93 34.19
C THR A 203 49.33 -7.21 34.82
N LYS A 204 49.75 -8.21 34.03
CA LYS A 204 50.48 -9.36 34.59
C LYS A 204 51.93 -8.97 34.89
N PRO A 205 52.37 -8.92 36.16
CA PRO A 205 53.77 -8.65 36.48
C PRO A 205 54.63 -9.81 35.95
N LYS A 206 55.73 -9.48 35.25
CA LYS A 206 56.78 -10.45 34.92
C LYS A 206 57.37 -10.93 36.26
N ALA A 207 57.16 -12.20 36.59
CA ALA A 207 57.89 -12.84 37.67
C ALA A 207 59.39 -12.77 37.33
N LYS A 208 60.15 -12.01 38.12
CA LYS A 208 61.62 -12.04 38.07
C LYS A 208 62.04 -13.38 38.68
N VAL A 209 62.72 -14.20 37.88
CA VAL A 209 63.52 -15.33 38.33
C VAL A 209 64.94 -14.82 38.56
#